data_AF-A0A7X6T5V2-F1
#
_entry.id   AF-A0A7X6T5V2-F1
#
_cell.length_a   1.000
_cell.length_b   1.000
_cell.length_c   1.000
_cell.angle_alpha   90.00
_cell.angle_beta   90.00
_cell.angle_gamma   90.00
#
_symmetry.space_group_name_H-M   'P 1'
#
loop_
_entity.id
_entity.type
_entity.pdbx_description
1 polymer ?
#
loop_
_entity_poly.entity_id
_entity_poly.type
_entity_poly.pdbx_seq_one_letter_code
_entity_poly.pdbx_strand_id
1 'polypeptide(L)'
;MRGRQSVLDAIRHKEPQKLPIDLGATPSSGISAIGYNNLTNYLGLKDDQAKVYDVVQQLAEPSQAIIDKFEVSALDIGRSFNTDANNWYPIELADGSSAFYPTWFKPKLNEDNAWLASNKGGLEIAKMPAGATFFDQVYFPYLDGYPSDYSKLPEAMDTVLWSALVHSPWDKAGEADFWTQLREKALHLRATTDKALVIVAGCNLFEWGTFLRRMDNFLMDIYLEPAKVERLLDALMEIHLETLKNVCEAVGDVADIIRFGDDLGMDSGPFMAPDIYRKLFYPRHKKLCDYVHDNSNMHTFLHSCGSISMVLPHLIDAGFEI
;
A
#
# COMPACT_ATOMS: atom_id res chain seq x y z
N MET A 1 9.67 7.88 24.40
CA MET A 1 8.25 7.54 24.58
C MET A 1 8.05 6.18 23.94
N ARG A 2 7.86 5.07 24.67
CA ARG A 2 8.02 3.69 24.11
C ARG A 2 6.95 3.26 23.06
N GLY A 3 6.78 3.99 21.96
CA GLY A 3 5.76 3.76 20.94
C GLY A 3 5.86 2.37 20.33
N ARG A 4 7.08 1.93 19.99
CA ARG A 4 7.37 0.58 19.54
C ARG A 4 6.91 -0.47 20.55
N GLN A 5 7.22 -0.30 21.84
CA GLN A 5 6.84 -1.28 22.85
C GLN A 5 5.32 -1.35 23.00
N SER A 6 4.61 -0.22 22.96
CA SER A 6 3.14 -0.20 22.96
C SER A 6 2.55 -0.97 21.79
N VAL A 7 3.11 -0.82 20.58
CA VAL A 7 2.68 -1.59 19.40
C VAL A 7 2.96 -3.09 19.60
N LEU A 8 4.17 -3.46 20.00
CA LEU A 8 4.54 -4.86 20.20
C LEU A 8 3.77 -5.54 21.35
N ASP A 9 3.43 -4.81 22.41
CA ASP A 9 2.59 -5.32 23.49
C ASP A 9 1.17 -5.56 22.98
N ALA A 10 0.60 -4.63 22.21
CA ALA A 10 -0.74 -4.78 21.63
C ALA A 10 -0.84 -5.98 20.68
N ILE A 11 0.14 -6.17 19.79
CA ILE A 11 0.22 -7.34 18.89
C ILE A 11 0.25 -8.65 19.70
N ARG A 12 0.95 -8.66 20.84
CA ARG A 12 1.05 -9.84 21.72
C ARG A 12 -0.15 -9.99 22.66
N HIS A 13 -1.24 -9.25 22.44
CA HIS A 13 -2.42 -9.21 23.30
C HIS A 13 -2.10 -8.90 24.77
N LYS A 14 -1.10 -8.05 25.01
CA LYS A 14 -0.76 -7.52 26.33
C LYS A 14 -1.24 -6.07 26.40
N GLU A 15 -1.83 -5.68 27.53
CA GLU A 15 -2.27 -4.31 27.74
C GLU A 15 -1.07 -3.35 27.65
N PRO A 16 -1.02 -2.46 26.64
CA PRO A 16 0.11 -1.57 26.47
C PRO A 16 0.02 -0.43 27.49
N GLN A 17 1.18 0.12 27.89
CA GLN A 17 1.20 1.28 28.80
C GLN A 17 0.46 2.49 28.23
N LYS A 18 0.38 2.57 26.91
CA LYS A 18 -0.34 3.58 26.16
C LYS A 18 -0.91 2.96 24.90
N LEU A 19 -2.14 3.34 24.54
CA LEU A 19 -2.78 2.94 23.30
C LEU A 19 -1.89 3.32 22.10
N PRO A 20 -1.46 2.35 21.26
CA PRO A 20 -0.73 2.67 20.04
C PRO A 20 -1.65 3.41 19.07
N ILE A 21 -1.14 4.48 18.48
CA ILE A 21 -1.83 5.29 17.46
C ILE A 21 -1.03 5.19 16.17
N ASP A 22 -1.71 4.91 15.06
CA ASP A 22 -1.16 5.01 13.72
C ASP A 22 -1.82 6.17 12.97
N LEU A 23 -1.00 6.94 12.25
CA LEU A 23 -1.40 7.99 11.33
C LEU A 23 -0.31 8.09 10.26
N GLY A 24 -0.49 7.37 9.16
CA GLY A 24 0.40 7.37 8.02
C GLY A 24 1.61 6.44 8.12
N ALA A 25 1.57 5.37 8.92
CA ALA A 25 2.58 4.30 8.80
C ALA A 25 2.30 3.35 7.62
N THR A 26 1.10 3.44 7.03
CA THR A 26 0.69 2.79 5.78
C THR A 26 -0.22 3.70 4.96
N PRO A 27 -0.34 3.51 3.64
CA PRO A 27 -1.33 4.21 2.80
C PRO A 27 -2.76 4.05 3.31
N SER A 28 -3.10 2.89 3.88
CA SER A 28 -4.42 2.62 4.45
C SER A 28 -4.71 3.29 5.79
N SER A 29 -3.70 3.87 6.43
CA SER A 29 -3.78 4.57 7.72
C SER A 29 -3.54 6.08 7.59
N GLY A 30 -3.54 6.58 6.35
CA GLY A 30 -3.21 7.97 6.03
C GLY A 30 -4.35 8.96 6.28
N ILE A 31 -4.12 10.18 5.82
CA ILE A 31 -5.09 11.27 5.85
C ILE A 31 -5.11 11.95 4.48
N SER A 32 -6.29 12.26 3.95
CA SER A 32 -6.39 12.95 2.65
C SER A 32 -5.71 14.31 2.70
N ALA A 33 -5.17 14.78 1.58
CA ALA A 33 -4.45 16.05 1.50
C ALA A 33 -5.30 17.25 1.95
N ILE A 34 -6.58 17.27 1.54
CA ILE A 34 -7.56 18.26 1.99
C ILE A 34 -7.79 18.15 3.50
N GLY A 35 -7.98 16.92 4.02
CA GLY A 35 -8.16 16.67 5.45
C GLY A 35 -6.95 17.12 6.28
N TYR A 36 -5.74 16.89 5.77
CA TYR A 36 -4.49 17.31 6.39
C TYR A 36 -4.37 18.84 6.43
N ASN A 37 -4.61 19.52 5.30
CA ASN A 37 -4.59 20.98 5.25
C ASN A 37 -5.61 21.60 6.23
N ASN A 38 -6.80 21.02 6.35
CA ASN A 38 -7.80 21.46 7.32
C ASN A 38 -7.31 21.25 8.77
N LEU A 39 -6.67 20.12 9.04
CA LEU A 39 -6.11 19.81 10.35
C LEU A 39 -4.98 20.79 10.73
N THR A 40 -4.01 21.02 9.84
CA THR A 40 -2.87 21.90 10.13
C THR A 40 -3.32 23.35 10.30
N ASN A 41 -4.28 23.81 9.50
CA ASN A 41 -4.92 25.12 9.68
C ASN A 41 -5.61 25.26 11.04
N TYR A 42 -6.39 24.26 11.45
CA TYR A 42 -7.06 24.26 12.76
C TYR A 42 -6.05 24.30 13.92
N LEU A 43 -4.91 23.64 13.76
CA LEU A 43 -3.85 23.59 14.76
C LEU A 43 -2.91 24.82 14.74
N GLY A 44 -3.10 25.75 13.81
CA GLY A 44 -2.23 26.92 13.63
C GLY A 44 -0.88 26.62 12.98
N LEU A 45 -0.72 25.44 12.36
CA LEU A 45 0.48 25.00 11.64
C LEU A 45 0.37 25.32 10.13
N LYS A 46 0.10 26.58 9.80
CA LYS A 46 -0.28 26.98 8.42
C LYS A 46 0.81 26.74 7.36
N ASP A 47 2.08 26.72 7.79
CA ASP A 47 3.22 26.46 6.91
C ASP A 47 3.43 24.96 6.63
N ASP A 48 2.71 24.08 7.33
CA ASP A 48 2.75 22.63 7.20
C ASP A 48 1.72 22.15 6.17
N GLN A 49 2.00 22.47 4.90
CA GLN A 49 1.14 22.12 3.78
C GLN A 49 1.28 20.65 3.38
N ALA A 50 0.20 20.07 2.87
CA ALA A 50 0.17 18.66 2.44
C ALA A 50 1.21 18.34 1.36
N LYS A 51 2.03 17.32 1.62
CA LYS A 51 2.81 16.60 0.60
C LYS A 51 2.10 15.32 0.24
N VAL A 52 1.54 15.23 -0.97
CA VAL A 52 0.74 14.09 -1.40
C VAL A 52 1.65 12.95 -1.85
N TYR A 53 2.05 12.09 -0.91
CA TYR A 53 3.01 11.01 -1.17
C TYR A 53 2.35 9.79 -1.85
N ASP A 54 1.08 9.53 -1.56
CA ASP A 54 0.23 8.61 -2.31
C ASP A 54 -0.70 9.41 -3.22
N VAL A 55 -0.32 9.45 -4.50
CA VAL A 55 -1.02 10.22 -5.53
C VAL A 55 -2.29 9.53 -6.01
N VAL A 56 -2.47 8.23 -5.78
CA VAL A 56 -3.67 7.51 -6.21
C VAL A 56 -4.83 7.88 -5.28
N GLN A 57 -4.61 7.77 -3.97
CA GLN A 57 -5.60 8.07 -2.94
C GLN A 57 -5.63 9.54 -2.51
N GLN A 58 -4.68 10.36 -2.97
CA GLN A 58 -4.50 11.76 -2.58
C GLN A 58 -4.22 11.93 -1.08
N LEU A 59 -3.34 11.09 -0.52
CA LEU A 59 -3.00 11.12 0.91
C LEU A 59 -1.76 11.97 1.17
N ALA A 60 -1.84 12.77 2.23
CA ALA A 60 -0.71 13.55 2.72
C ALA A 60 0.22 12.70 3.60
N GLU A 61 1.52 12.98 3.50
CA GLU A 61 2.51 12.50 4.47
C GLU A 61 2.47 13.40 5.72
N PRO A 62 2.09 12.89 6.91
CA PRO A 62 2.01 13.71 8.11
C PRO A 62 3.39 14.18 8.57
N SER A 63 3.56 15.47 8.84
CA SER A 63 4.85 16.02 9.29
C SER A 63 5.28 15.49 10.66
N GLN A 64 6.56 15.67 11.00
CA GLN A 64 7.06 15.31 12.34
C GLN A 64 6.31 16.06 13.45
N ALA A 65 5.89 17.31 13.22
CA ALA A 65 5.11 18.08 14.19
C ALA A 65 3.74 17.43 14.47
N ILE A 66 3.07 16.92 13.44
CA ILE A 66 1.81 16.19 13.57
C ILE A 66 2.03 14.84 14.26
N ILE A 67 3.05 14.09 13.84
CA ILE A 67 3.44 12.80 14.43
C ILE A 67 3.72 12.94 15.94
N ASP A 68 4.44 13.98 16.35
CA ASP A 68 4.75 14.23 17.75
C ASP A 68 3.54 14.70 18.54
N LYS A 69 2.71 15.58 17.95
CA LYS A 69 1.51 16.12 18.59
C LYS A 69 0.48 15.05 18.93
N PHE A 70 0.27 14.09 18.01
CA PHE A 70 -0.63 12.95 18.22
C PHE A 70 0.06 11.74 18.83
N GLU A 71 1.35 11.86 19.14
CA GLU A 71 2.17 10.83 19.77
C GLU A 71 2.08 9.48 19.02
N VAL A 72 2.11 9.55 17.69
CA VAL A 72 1.98 8.41 16.77
C VAL A 72 3.06 7.38 17.09
N SER A 73 2.67 6.12 17.14
CA SER A 73 3.47 5.00 17.67
C SER A 73 4.19 4.19 16.60
N ALA A 74 3.82 4.35 15.33
CA ALA A 74 4.41 3.68 14.18
C ALA A 74 4.86 4.69 13.11
N LEU A 75 5.85 4.33 12.30
CA LEU A 75 6.32 5.09 11.14
C LEU A 75 6.51 4.17 9.94
N ASP A 76 6.08 4.64 8.77
CA ASP A 76 6.49 4.05 7.50
C ASP A 76 7.99 4.29 7.28
N ILE A 77 8.74 3.27 6.87
CA ILE A 77 10.12 3.42 6.44
C ILE A 77 10.19 4.26 5.15
N GLY A 78 9.19 4.16 4.27
CA GLY A 78 9.08 4.88 3.00
C GLY A 78 9.22 6.40 3.12
N ARG A 79 8.77 6.97 4.24
CA ARG A 79 8.88 8.41 4.53
C ARG A 79 10.30 8.98 4.57
N SER A 80 11.29 8.10 4.67
CA SER A 80 12.71 8.47 4.66
C SER A 80 13.25 8.71 3.24
N PHE A 81 12.41 8.48 2.23
CA PHE A 81 12.66 8.81 0.83
C PHE A 81 11.96 10.11 0.44
N ASN A 82 12.36 10.70 -0.69
CA ASN A 82 11.80 11.95 -1.21
C ASN A 82 11.79 13.13 -0.20
N THR A 83 12.79 13.20 0.69
CA THR A 83 12.88 14.23 1.73
C THR A 83 13.38 15.58 1.23
N ASP A 84 14.00 15.64 0.05
CA ASP A 84 14.48 16.90 -0.55
C ASP A 84 13.27 17.71 -1.06
N ALA A 85 13.27 19.02 -0.83
CA ALA A 85 12.25 19.93 -1.35
C ALA A 85 12.12 19.86 -2.89
N ASN A 86 13.21 19.55 -3.60
CA ASN A 86 13.25 19.37 -5.06
C ASN A 86 12.52 18.11 -5.54
N ASN A 87 12.16 17.18 -4.64
CA ASN A 87 11.30 16.06 -4.99
C ASN A 87 9.83 16.46 -5.11
N TRP A 88 9.49 17.70 -4.81
CA TRP A 88 8.10 18.18 -4.72
C TRP A 88 7.89 19.41 -5.60
N TYR A 89 6.68 19.56 -6.14
CA TYR A 89 6.27 20.78 -6.84
C TYR A 89 4.86 21.21 -6.41
N PRO A 90 4.59 22.53 -6.37
CA PRO A 90 3.32 23.04 -5.88
C PRO A 90 2.18 22.69 -6.83
N ILE A 91 1.03 22.40 -6.23
CA ILE A 91 -0.26 22.17 -6.90
C ILE A 91 -1.38 22.85 -6.13
N GLU A 92 -2.54 22.95 -6.77
CA GLU A 92 -3.81 23.34 -6.14
C GLU A 92 -4.72 22.11 -6.08
N LEU A 93 -5.26 21.81 -4.90
CA LEU A 93 -6.21 20.73 -4.68
C LEU A 93 -7.63 21.12 -5.13
N ALA A 94 -8.54 20.15 -5.16
CA ALA A 94 -9.92 20.37 -5.60
C ALA A 94 -10.71 21.41 -4.78
N ASP A 95 -10.29 21.69 -3.53
CA ASP A 95 -10.88 22.71 -2.66
C ASP A 95 -10.20 24.09 -2.78
N GLY A 96 -9.23 24.24 -3.69
CA GLY A 96 -8.43 25.46 -3.88
C GLY A 96 -7.27 25.61 -2.90
N SER A 97 -7.07 24.68 -1.96
CA SER A 97 -5.93 24.73 -1.04
C SER A 97 -4.65 24.29 -1.73
N SER A 98 -3.51 24.87 -1.32
CA SER A 98 -2.20 24.50 -1.88
C SER A 98 -1.68 23.20 -1.28
N ALA A 99 -1.03 22.39 -2.10
CA ALA A 99 -0.34 21.17 -1.71
C ALA A 99 0.88 20.94 -2.61
N PHE A 100 1.53 19.80 -2.44
CA PHE A 100 2.67 19.39 -3.25
C PHE A 100 2.49 17.98 -3.79
N TYR A 101 2.81 17.80 -5.07
CA TYR A 101 2.97 16.48 -5.70
C TYR A 101 4.43 16.11 -5.86
N PRO A 102 4.76 14.82 -5.88
CA PRO A 102 6.11 14.38 -6.20
C PRO A 102 6.43 14.72 -7.66
N THR A 103 7.67 15.12 -7.95
CA THR A 103 8.07 15.62 -9.28
C THR A 103 7.96 14.59 -10.40
N TRP A 104 7.98 13.30 -10.07
CA TRP A 104 7.77 12.22 -11.04
C TRP A 104 6.30 12.07 -11.47
N PHE A 105 5.34 12.59 -10.70
CA PHE A 105 3.92 12.51 -11.02
C PHE A 105 3.45 13.78 -11.71
N LYS A 106 3.00 13.69 -12.97
CA LYS A 106 2.58 14.83 -13.79
C LYS A 106 1.28 14.53 -14.54
N PRO A 107 0.13 14.46 -13.85
CA PRO A 107 -1.14 14.23 -14.51
C PRO A 107 -1.49 15.41 -15.43
N LYS A 108 -2.25 15.16 -16.48
CA LYS A 108 -2.68 16.15 -17.47
C LYS A 108 -4.18 16.36 -17.40
N LEU A 109 -4.60 17.62 -17.48
CA LEU A 109 -6.02 17.96 -17.57
C LEU A 109 -6.53 17.68 -18.99
N ASN A 110 -7.68 17.03 -19.11
CA ASN A 110 -8.37 16.81 -20.39
C ASN A 110 -9.47 17.86 -20.63
N GLU A 111 -10.18 17.76 -21.76
CA GLU A 111 -11.26 18.68 -22.15
C GLU A 111 -12.47 18.65 -21.19
N ASP A 112 -12.66 17.57 -20.43
CA ASP A 112 -13.73 17.42 -19.44
C ASP A 112 -13.35 17.95 -18.04
N ASN A 113 -12.20 18.62 -17.90
CA ASN A 113 -11.58 18.97 -16.61
C ASN A 113 -11.28 17.76 -15.70
N ALA A 114 -11.11 16.58 -16.27
CA ALA A 114 -10.61 15.40 -15.56
C ALA A 114 -9.08 15.34 -15.68
N TRP A 115 -8.43 14.86 -14.62
CA TRP A 115 -6.99 14.61 -14.63
C TRP A 115 -6.69 13.20 -15.11
N LEU A 116 -5.77 13.07 -16.05
CA LEU A 116 -5.30 11.80 -16.61
C LEU A 116 -3.87 11.55 -16.17
N ALA A 117 -3.60 10.36 -15.65
CA ALA A 117 -2.26 9.92 -15.29
C ALA A 117 -1.81 8.75 -16.19
N SER A 118 -0.56 8.81 -16.61
CA SER A 118 0.05 7.83 -17.49
C SER A 118 1.15 7.05 -16.79
N ASN A 119 1.40 5.82 -17.23
CA ASN A 119 2.59 5.08 -16.83
C ASN A 119 3.86 5.67 -17.49
N LYS A 120 5.03 5.11 -17.16
CA LYS A 120 6.33 5.53 -17.75
C LYS A 120 6.38 5.43 -19.29
N GLY A 121 5.59 4.53 -19.88
CA GLY A 121 5.46 4.37 -21.33
C GLY A 121 4.50 5.35 -22.01
N GLY A 122 3.83 6.23 -21.24
CA GLY A 122 2.88 7.21 -21.77
C GLY A 122 1.46 6.66 -21.98
N LEU A 123 1.19 5.40 -21.63
CA LEU A 123 -0.16 4.84 -21.64
C LEU A 123 -0.97 5.48 -20.50
N GLU A 124 -2.14 6.03 -20.82
CA GLU A 124 -3.10 6.52 -19.82
C GLU A 124 -3.70 5.34 -19.06
N ILE A 125 -3.48 5.31 -17.75
CA ILE A 125 -3.86 4.18 -16.89
C ILE A 125 -4.77 4.58 -15.74
N ALA A 126 -4.83 5.87 -15.41
CA ALA A 126 -5.71 6.36 -14.36
C ALA A 126 -6.38 7.70 -14.70
N LYS A 127 -7.58 7.91 -14.14
CA LYS A 127 -8.38 9.13 -14.31
C LYS A 127 -8.93 9.58 -12.96
N MET A 128 -8.78 10.87 -12.66
CA MET A 128 -9.50 11.54 -11.57
C MET A 128 -10.54 12.47 -12.21
N PRO A 129 -11.84 12.13 -12.17
CA PRO A 129 -12.89 12.98 -12.70
C PRO A 129 -12.90 14.39 -12.10
N ALA A 130 -13.49 15.36 -12.81
CA ALA A 130 -13.64 16.72 -12.30
C ALA A 130 -14.37 16.71 -10.94
N GLY A 131 -13.76 17.34 -9.93
CA GLY A 131 -14.29 17.40 -8.56
C GLY A 131 -14.07 16.13 -7.72
N ALA A 132 -13.50 15.06 -8.28
CA ALA A 132 -13.08 13.89 -7.50
C ALA A 132 -11.80 14.17 -6.70
N THR A 133 -11.50 13.28 -5.76
CA THR A 133 -10.35 13.41 -4.84
C THR A 133 -9.47 12.16 -4.83
N PHE A 134 -9.53 11.35 -5.87
CA PHE A 134 -8.70 10.14 -6.07
C PHE A 134 -8.67 9.76 -7.55
N PHE A 135 -7.66 8.98 -7.94
CA PHE A 135 -7.53 8.44 -9.29
C PHE A 135 -8.08 7.01 -9.35
N ASP A 136 -8.97 6.76 -10.32
CA ASP A 136 -9.46 5.42 -10.65
C ASP A 136 -8.68 4.81 -11.81
N GLN A 137 -8.54 3.48 -11.82
CA GLN A 137 -7.98 2.76 -12.95
C GLN A 137 -8.88 2.85 -14.18
N VAL A 138 -8.29 3.11 -15.35
CA VAL A 138 -9.01 3.10 -16.64
C VAL A 138 -8.50 2.05 -17.62
N TYR A 139 -7.39 1.38 -17.32
CA TYR A 139 -6.78 0.36 -18.16
C TYR A 139 -6.70 -1.00 -17.45
N PHE A 140 -7.11 -2.07 -18.12
CA PHE A 140 -7.11 -3.44 -17.57
C PHE A 140 -6.49 -4.40 -18.60
N PRO A 141 -5.23 -4.85 -18.42
CA PRO A 141 -4.48 -5.56 -19.45
C PRO A 141 -5.10 -6.89 -19.88
N TYR A 142 -5.90 -7.53 -19.01
CA TYR A 142 -6.54 -8.82 -19.28
C TYR A 142 -8.06 -8.69 -19.45
N LEU A 143 -8.57 -7.51 -19.79
CA LEU A 143 -10.01 -7.25 -19.89
C LEU A 143 -10.77 -8.31 -20.69
N ASP A 144 -10.23 -8.69 -21.85
CA ASP A 144 -10.86 -9.63 -22.80
C ASP A 144 -10.42 -11.09 -22.60
N GLY A 145 -9.62 -11.38 -21.57
CA GLY A 145 -9.19 -12.73 -21.22
C GLY A 145 -7.75 -12.81 -20.69
N TYR A 146 -7.42 -13.95 -20.08
CA TYR A 146 -6.07 -14.25 -19.64
C TYR A 146 -5.12 -14.55 -20.81
N PRO A 147 -3.82 -14.25 -20.68
CA PRO A 147 -2.83 -14.65 -21.67
C PRO A 147 -2.64 -16.17 -21.71
N SER A 148 -1.96 -16.68 -22.74
CA SER A 148 -1.60 -18.10 -22.84
C SER A 148 -0.65 -18.56 -21.73
N ASP A 149 0.23 -17.65 -21.29
CA ASP A 149 1.19 -17.80 -20.22
C ASP A 149 1.48 -16.44 -19.55
N TYR A 150 2.12 -16.46 -18.39
CA TYR A 150 2.38 -15.25 -17.58
C TYR A 150 3.82 -14.74 -17.69
N SER A 151 4.57 -15.11 -18.75
CA SER A 151 5.96 -14.63 -18.94
C SER A 151 6.07 -13.10 -19.03
N LYS A 152 4.98 -12.44 -19.43
CA LYS A 152 4.86 -10.96 -19.52
C LYS A 152 4.00 -10.35 -18.41
N LEU A 153 3.78 -11.06 -17.31
CA LEU A 153 3.03 -10.53 -16.18
C LEU A 153 3.65 -9.21 -15.64
N PRO A 154 4.98 -9.05 -15.51
CA PRO A 154 5.57 -7.78 -15.11
C PRO A 154 5.20 -6.61 -16.04
N GLU A 155 5.23 -6.81 -17.36
CA GLU A 155 4.80 -5.79 -18.34
C GLU A 155 3.32 -5.41 -18.16
N ALA A 156 2.46 -6.37 -17.84
CA ALA A 156 1.05 -6.11 -17.57
C ALA A 156 0.85 -5.37 -16.23
N MET A 157 1.61 -5.72 -15.20
CA MET A 157 1.58 -5.05 -13.90
C MET A 157 2.01 -3.57 -14.00
N ASP A 158 2.93 -3.23 -14.91
CA ASP A 158 3.33 -1.84 -15.21
C ASP A 158 2.23 -0.97 -15.87
N THR A 159 1.09 -1.58 -16.19
CA THR A 159 -0.10 -0.87 -16.69
C THR A 159 -1.20 -0.69 -15.63
N VAL A 160 -0.99 -1.22 -14.43
CA VAL A 160 -1.89 -1.07 -13.27
C VAL A 160 -1.48 0.14 -12.45
N LEU A 161 -2.43 1.00 -12.08
CA LEU A 161 -2.12 2.28 -11.43
C LEU A 161 -1.40 2.14 -10.10
N TRP A 162 -1.77 1.14 -9.28
CA TRP A 162 -1.18 0.92 -7.97
C TRP A 162 0.29 0.50 -8.02
N SER A 163 0.72 -0.07 -9.15
CA SER A 163 2.12 -0.42 -9.41
C SER A 163 2.87 0.71 -10.11
N ALA A 164 2.26 1.29 -11.15
CA ALA A 164 2.90 2.32 -11.96
C ALA A 164 3.02 3.68 -11.26
N LEU A 165 2.11 4.00 -10.34
CA LEU A 165 2.04 5.26 -9.58
C LEU A 165 2.29 5.02 -8.08
N VAL A 166 3.10 4.02 -7.76
CA VAL A 166 3.37 3.60 -6.38
C VAL A 166 4.06 4.69 -5.57
N HIS A 167 3.75 4.77 -4.28
CA HIS A 167 4.36 5.69 -3.33
C HIS A 167 5.77 5.22 -2.89
N SER A 168 6.46 6.05 -2.12
CA SER A 168 7.75 5.69 -1.51
C SER A 168 7.64 4.56 -0.48
N PRO A 169 8.64 3.68 -0.37
CA PRO A 169 9.94 3.75 -1.04
C PRO A 169 9.94 3.17 -2.47
N TRP A 170 8.82 2.56 -2.89
CA TRP A 170 8.74 1.74 -4.10
C TRP A 170 8.85 2.52 -5.40
N ASP A 171 8.58 3.83 -5.39
CA ASP A 171 8.87 4.72 -6.53
C ASP A 171 10.36 4.74 -6.92
N LYS A 172 11.23 4.27 -6.01
CA LYS A 172 12.69 4.14 -6.19
C LYS A 172 13.16 2.70 -6.43
N ALA A 173 12.26 1.72 -6.50
CA ALA A 173 12.63 0.30 -6.57
C ALA A 173 13.47 -0.09 -7.81
N GLY A 174 13.46 0.76 -8.85
CA GLY A 174 14.28 0.59 -10.05
C GLY A 174 15.71 1.14 -9.95
N GLU A 175 16.09 1.80 -8.86
CA GLU A 175 17.44 2.33 -8.65
C GLU A 175 18.41 1.20 -8.25
N ALA A 176 19.64 1.24 -8.77
CA ALA A 176 20.60 0.14 -8.62
C ALA A 176 21.02 -0.12 -7.16
N ASP A 177 21.00 0.91 -6.32
CA ASP A 177 21.34 0.87 -4.90
C ASP A 177 20.12 0.91 -3.98
N PHE A 178 18.90 0.73 -4.52
CA PHE A 178 17.64 0.83 -3.78
C PHE A 178 17.64 0.05 -2.45
N TRP A 179 18.03 -1.24 -2.48
CA TRP A 179 18.02 -2.08 -1.27
C TRP A 179 19.04 -1.62 -0.22
N THR A 180 20.20 -1.13 -0.66
CA THR A 180 21.20 -0.52 0.23
C THR A 180 20.65 0.74 0.88
N GLN A 181 20.06 1.64 0.08
CA GLN A 181 19.42 2.87 0.56
C GLN A 181 18.29 2.56 1.56
N LEU A 182 17.44 1.56 1.25
CA LEU A 182 16.34 1.13 2.13
C LEU A 182 16.87 0.67 3.48
N ARG A 183 17.92 -0.16 3.49
CA ARG A 183 18.55 -0.63 4.74
C ARG A 183 19.17 0.51 5.54
N GLU A 184 19.94 1.39 4.90
CA GLU A 184 20.59 2.52 5.57
C GLU A 184 19.57 3.48 6.22
N LYS A 185 18.50 3.79 5.48
CA LYS A 185 17.42 4.65 5.98
C LYS A 185 16.62 4.00 7.11
N ALA A 186 16.32 2.70 7.01
CA ALA A 186 15.67 1.95 8.08
C ALA A 186 16.52 1.93 9.36
N LEU A 187 17.84 1.71 9.24
CA LEU A 187 18.78 1.76 10.37
C LEU A 187 18.86 3.17 10.97
N HIS A 188 18.85 4.21 10.14
CA HIS A 188 18.82 5.59 10.62
C HIS A 188 17.54 5.90 11.41
N LEU A 189 16.37 5.51 10.91
CA LEU A 189 15.11 5.64 11.65
C LEU A 189 15.17 4.88 12.96
N ARG A 190 15.63 3.62 12.94
CA ARG A 190 15.77 2.81 14.16
C ARG A 190 16.69 3.45 15.21
N ALA A 191 17.74 4.13 14.78
CA ALA A 191 18.69 4.82 15.66
C ALA A 191 18.15 6.15 16.21
N THR A 192 17.18 6.77 15.55
CA THR A 192 16.69 8.12 15.86
C THR A 192 15.27 8.17 16.43
N THR A 193 14.54 7.05 16.40
CA THR A 193 13.18 6.97 16.96
C THR A 193 12.94 5.66 17.73
N ASP A 194 12.02 5.71 18.69
CA ASP A 194 11.52 4.54 19.43
C ASP A 194 10.12 4.11 18.96
N LYS A 195 9.68 4.56 17.79
CA LYS A 195 8.43 4.15 17.14
C LYS A 195 8.59 2.78 16.45
N ALA A 196 7.48 2.07 16.26
CA ALA A 196 7.46 0.86 15.45
C ALA A 196 7.76 1.24 13.99
N LEU A 197 8.60 0.46 13.30
CA LEU A 197 8.90 0.70 11.88
C LEU A 197 8.09 -0.27 11.02
N VAL A 198 7.39 0.29 10.03
CA VAL A 198 6.51 -0.43 9.12
C VAL A 198 7.09 -0.36 7.71
N ILE A 199 7.08 -1.49 6.99
CA ILE A 199 7.32 -1.54 5.55
C ILE A 199 6.09 -2.12 4.86
N VAL A 200 5.63 -1.46 3.81
CA VAL A 200 4.49 -1.94 3.01
C VAL A 200 5.01 -2.81 1.88
N ALA A 201 4.47 -4.01 1.65
CA ALA A 201 4.73 -4.82 0.48
C ALA A 201 3.39 -5.18 -0.20
N GLY A 202 3.22 -4.81 -1.47
CA GLY A 202 1.98 -4.98 -2.25
C GLY A 202 1.70 -6.42 -2.69
N CYS A 203 1.93 -7.41 -1.83
CA CYS A 203 1.73 -8.83 -2.10
C CYS A 203 0.25 -9.24 -2.20
N ASN A 204 -0.59 -8.41 -2.81
CA ASN A 204 -2.02 -8.63 -2.98
C ASN A 204 -2.28 -9.86 -3.87
N LEU A 205 -3.41 -10.52 -3.70
CA LEU A 205 -3.76 -11.70 -4.50
C LEU A 205 -5.12 -11.49 -5.17
N PHE A 206 -6.15 -11.21 -4.39
CA PHE A 206 -7.46 -10.89 -4.92
C PHE A 206 -7.42 -9.59 -5.73
N GLU A 207 -6.86 -8.53 -5.16
CA GLU A 207 -6.85 -7.22 -5.80
C GLU A 207 -6.11 -7.22 -7.14
N TRP A 208 -4.96 -7.90 -7.25
CA TRP A 208 -4.25 -8.05 -8.53
C TRP A 208 -5.12 -8.71 -9.60
N GLY A 209 -5.97 -9.67 -9.22
CA GLY A 209 -6.99 -10.21 -10.11
C GLY A 209 -7.95 -9.14 -10.61
N THR A 210 -8.46 -8.29 -9.71
CA THR A 210 -9.37 -7.18 -10.05
C THR A 210 -8.68 -6.09 -10.90
N PHE A 211 -7.40 -5.83 -10.66
CA PHE A 211 -6.62 -4.82 -11.37
C PHE A 211 -6.27 -5.27 -12.80
N LEU A 212 -6.00 -6.55 -12.99
CA LEU A 212 -5.64 -7.08 -14.31
C LEU A 212 -6.89 -7.39 -15.15
N ARG A 213 -7.91 -7.99 -14.55
CA ARG A 213 -9.07 -8.55 -15.26
C ARG A 213 -10.32 -7.68 -15.20
N ARG A 214 -10.30 -6.61 -14.40
CA ARG A 214 -11.46 -5.84 -13.93
C ARG A 214 -12.30 -6.62 -12.92
N MET A 215 -12.80 -5.92 -11.90
CA MET A 215 -13.49 -6.50 -10.74
C MET A 215 -14.64 -7.44 -11.13
N ASP A 216 -15.55 -7.00 -12.01
CA ASP A 216 -16.72 -7.77 -12.45
C ASP A 216 -16.33 -9.10 -13.11
N ASN A 217 -15.37 -9.06 -14.03
CA ASN A 217 -14.85 -10.26 -14.68
C ASN A 217 -14.15 -11.19 -13.69
N PHE A 218 -13.29 -10.65 -12.83
CA PHE A 218 -12.53 -11.47 -11.87
C PHE A 218 -13.46 -12.15 -10.85
N LEU A 219 -14.48 -11.45 -10.36
CA LEU A 219 -15.49 -12.01 -9.49
C LEU A 219 -16.25 -13.17 -10.16
N MET A 220 -16.55 -13.08 -11.46
CA MET A 220 -17.12 -14.21 -12.20
C MET A 220 -16.11 -15.37 -12.36
N ASP A 221 -14.86 -15.06 -12.72
CA ASP A 221 -13.83 -16.08 -12.96
C ASP A 221 -13.52 -16.92 -11.72
N ILE A 222 -13.61 -16.34 -10.51
CA ILE A 222 -13.45 -17.06 -9.24
C ILE A 222 -14.39 -18.30 -9.16
N TYR A 223 -15.59 -18.21 -9.73
CA TYR A 223 -16.57 -19.29 -9.69
C TYR A 223 -16.63 -20.11 -10.99
N LEU A 224 -16.47 -19.45 -12.14
CA LEU A 224 -16.65 -20.08 -13.45
C LEU A 224 -15.35 -20.67 -14.02
N GLU A 225 -14.20 -20.09 -13.66
CA GLU A 225 -12.89 -20.39 -14.24
C GLU A 225 -11.80 -20.54 -13.15
N PRO A 226 -12.03 -21.30 -12.05
CA PRO A 226 -11.13 -21.32 -10.90
C PRO A 226 -9.71 -21.79 -11.25
N ALA A 227 -9.54 -22.68 -12.23
CA ALA A 227 -8.22 -23.10 -12.70
C ALA A 227 -7.43 -21.96 -13.36
N LYS A 228 -8.09 -21.00 -14.01
CA LYS A 228 -7.41 -19.82 -14.57
C LYS A 228 -7.02 -18.85 -13.45
N VAL A 229 -7.88 -18.68 -12.44
CA VAL A 229 -7.56 -17.91 -11.23
C VAL A 229 -6.38 -18.52 -10.50
N GLU A 230 -6.37 -19.84 -10.26
CA GLU A 230 -5.25 -20.53 -9.60
C GLU A 230 -3.91 -20.29 -10.31
N ARG A 231 -3.88 -20.37 -11.66
CA ARG A 231 -2.69 -20.09 -12.47
C ARG A 231 -2.23 -18.63 -12.37
N LEU A 232 -3.15 -17.66 -12.38
CA LEU A 232 -2.79 -16.26 -12.16
C LEU A 232 -2.16 -16.09 -10.79
N LEU A 233 -2.80 -16.63 -9.76
CA LEU A 233 -2.35 -16.49 -8.38
C LEU A 233 -0.97 -17.15 -8.17
N ASP A 234 -0.68 -18.27 -8.84
CA ASP A 234 0.65 -18.90 -8.79
C ASP A 234 1.72 -18.03 -9.47
N ALA A 235 1.42 -17.43 -10.62
CA ALA A 235 2.35 -16.51 -11.29
C ALA A 235 2.61 -15.25 -10.44
N LEU A 236 1.59 -14.72 -9.76
CA LEU A 236 1.76 -13.62 -8.81
C LEU A 236 2.64 -14.03 -7.62
N MET A 237 2.46 -15.25 -7.10
CA MET A 237 3.26 -15.75 -5.98
C MET A 237 4.76 -15.85 -6.30
N GLU A 238 5.13 -16.17 -7.54
CA GLU A 238 6.55 -16.17 -7.97
C GLU A 238 7.17 -14.77 -7.81
N ILE A 239 6.45 -13.73 -8.24
CA ILE A 239 6.89 -12.34 -8.12
C ILE A 239 6.91 -11.92 -6.64
N HIS A 240 5.82 -12.18 -5.92
CA HIS A 240 5.67 -11.76 -4.52
C HIS A 240 6.72 -12.37 -3.61
N LEU A 241 7.04 -13.67 -3.78
CA LEU A 241 8.07 -14.33 -2.97
C LEU A 241 9.47 -13.80 -3.27
N GLU A 242 9.79 -13.47 -4.52
CA GLU A 242 11.08 -12.83 -4.84
C GLU A 242 11.15 -11.42 -4.24
N THR A 243 10.07 -10.64 -4.30
CA THR A 243 10.03 -9.33 -3.62
C THR A 243 10.17 -9.49 -2.10
N LEU A 244 9.43 -10.41 -1.47
CA LEU A 244 9.51 -10.65 -0.02
C LEU A 244 10.89 -11.11 0.42
N LYS A 245 11.56 -11.95 -0.37
CA LYS A 245 12.95 -12.33 -0.13
C LYS A 245 13.84 -11.11 0.00
N ASN A 246 13.81 -10.22 -1.00
CA ASN A 246 14.63 -9.01 -1.00
C ASN A 246 14.28 -8.07 0.17
N VAL A 247 12.99 -7.94 0.53
CA VAL A 247 12.56 -7.15 1.69
C VAL A 247 13.08 -7.73 3.00
N CYS A 248 12.94 -9.04 3.22
CA CYS A 248 13.41 -9.70 4.44
C CYS A 248 14.94 -9.60 4.56
N GLU A 249 15.68 -9.79 3.46
CA GLU A 249 17.14 -9.63 3.44
C GLU A 249 17.56 -8.18 3.74
N ALA A 250 16.84 -7.19 3.22
CA ALA A 250 17.20 -5.78 3.39
C ALA A 250 16.88 -5.23 4.77
N VAL A 251 15.69 -5.52 5.31
CA VAL A 251 15.16 -4.86 6.52
C VAL A 251 14.48 -5.80 7.52
N GLY A 252 14.49 -7.11 7.30
CA GLY A 252 13.79 -8.07 8.16
C GLY A 252 14.29 -8.13 9.62
N ASP A 253 15.52 -7.68 9.88
CA ASP A 253 16.09 -7.53 11.22
C ASP A 253 15.81 -6.15 11.86
N VAL A 254 15.32 -5.18 11.09
CA VAL A 254 15.19 -3.77 11.50
C VAL A 254 13.73 -3.33 11.58
N ALA A 255 12.90 -3.67 10.60
CA ALA A 255 11.46 -3.39 10.58
C ALA A 255 10.73 -4.21 11.66
N ASP A 256 9.67 -3.65 12.24
CA ASP A 256 8.85 -4.36 13.22
C ASP A 256 7.63 -5.02 12.56
N ILE A 257 7.09 -4.42 11.50
CA ILE A 257 5.86 -4.85 10.83
C ILE A 257 6.06 -4.80 9.33
N ILE A 258 5.61 -5.84 8.63
CA ILE A 258 5.39 -5.83 7.20
C ILE A 258 3.89 -5.84 6.93
N ARG A 259 3.42 -4.88 6.14
CA ARG A 259 2.01 -4.77 5.75
C ARG A 259 1.80 -5.28 4.33
N PHE A 260 0.94 -6.28 4.18
CA PHE A 260 0.33 -6.69 2.92
C PHE A 260 -0.99 -5.95 2.70
N GLY A 261 -1.42 -5.84 1.44
CA GLY A 261 -2.78 -5.43 1.08
C GLY A 261 -3.49 -6.59 0.42
N ASP A 262 -4.76 -6.79 0.74
CA ASP A 262 -5.70 -7.52 -0.10
C ASP A 262 -7.13 -7.21 0.35
N ASP A 263 -7.86 -6.40 -0.41
CA ASP A 263 -9.24 -6.01 -0.09
C ASP A 263 -10.24 -7.14 -0.36
N LEU A 264 -10.55 -7.89 0.70
CA LEU A 264 -11.41 -9.09 0.65
C LEU A 264 -12.88 -8.79 1.00
N GLY A 265 -13.22 -7.57 1.41
CA GLY A 265 -14.51 -7.20 1.98
C GLY A 265 -15.32 -6.15 1.22
N MET A 266 -16.64 -6.28 1.31
CA MET A 266 -17.66 -5.27 1.00
C MET A 266 -18.39 -4.85 2.29
N ASP A 267 -19.30 -3.87 2.22
CA ASP A 267 -20.08 -3.42 3.37
C ASP A 267 -20.86 -4.54 4.09
N SER A 268 -21.36 -5.53 3.34
CA SER A 268 -22.22 -6.60 3.85
C SER A 268 -21.52 -7.94 4.11
N GLY A 269 -20.23 -8.05 3.81
CA GLY A 269 -19.47 -9.30 3.94
C GLY A 269 -18.34 -9.43 2.91
N PRO A 270 -17.64 -10.57 2.84
CA PRO A 270 -16.55 -10.79 1.91
C PRO A 270 -17.03 -10.87 0.46
N PHE A 271 -16.15 -10.54 -0.49
CA PHE A 271 -16.40 -10.67 -1.94
C PHE A 271 -16.68 -12.11 -2.40
N MET A 272 -16.29 -13.09 -1.58
CA MET A 272 -16.41 -14.52 -1.89
C MET A 272 -16.78 -15.31 -0.64
N ALA A 273 -17.40 -16.48 -0.83
CA ALA A 273 -17.70 -17.37 0.28
C ALA A 273 -16.40 -17.82 1.00
N PRO A 274 -16.41 -18.01 2.33
CA PRO A 274 -15.21 -18.43 3.08
C PRO A 274 -14.53 -19.69 2.53
N ASP A 275 -15.29 -20.67 2.04
CA ASP A 275 -14.73 -21.88 1.43
C ASP A 275 -13.98 -21.61 0.12
N ILE A 276 -14.43 -20.62 -0.66
CA ILE A 276 -13.75 -20.18 -1.88
C ILE A 276 -12.45 -19.46 -1.53
N TYR A 277 -12.48 -18.58 -0.53
CA TYR A 277 -11.26 -17.96 0.02
C TYR A 277 -10.27 -19.04 0.48
N ARG A 278 -10.75 -20.02 1.26
CA ARG A 278 -9.93 -21.11 1.79
C ARG A 278 -9.28 -21.95 0.69
N LYS A 279 -9.97 -22.15 -0.42
CA LYS A 279 -9.45 -22.92 -1.56
C LYS A 279 -8.41 -22.13 -2.36
N LEU A 280 -8.71 -20.88 -2.72
CA LEU A 280 -7.95 -20.14 -3.73
C LEU A 280 -6.86 -19.24 -3.12
N PHE A 281 -7.16 -18.53 -2.04
CA PHE A 281 -6.31 -17.45 -1.54
C PHE A 281 -5.53 -17.84 -0.28
N TYR A 282 -6.20 -18.52 0.68
CA TYR A 282 -5.59 -18.95 1.95
C TYR A 282 -4.24 -19.67 1.78
N PRO A 283 -4.05 -20.66 0.89
CA PRO A 283 -2.77 -21.38 0.79
C PRO A 283 -1.60 -20.47 0.40
N ARG A 284 -1.89 -19.37 -0.30
CA ARG A 284 -0.91 -18.42 -0.80
C ARG A 284 -0.61 -17.36 0.25
N HIS A 285 -1.64 -16.81 0.91
CA HIS A 285 -1.46 -15.96 2.10
C HIS A 285 -0.64 -16.67 3.18
N LYS A 286 -0.92 -17.95 3.44
CA LYS A 286 -0.15 -18.75 4.38
C LYS A 286 1.33 -18.82 4.00
N LYS A 287 1.65 -19.09 2.72
CA LYS A 287 3.04 -19.10 2.23
C LYS A 287 3.74 -17.75 2.41
N LEU A 288 3.04 -16.63 2.16
CA LEU A 288 3.61 -15.30 2.36
C LEU A 288 3.92 -15.03 3.84
N CYS A 289 2.99 -15.36 4.74
CA CYS A 289 3.19 -15.17 6.18
C CYS A 289 4.28 -16.09 6.74
N ASP A 290 4.25 -17.38 6.40
CA ASP A 290 5.27 -18.35 6.80
C ASP A 290 6.66 -17.88 6.35
N TYR A 291 6.78 -17.36 5.12
CA TYR A 291 8.06 -16.83 4.62
C TYR A 291 8.57 -15.66 5.48
N VAL A 292 7.70 -14.70 5.83
CA VAL A 292 8.08 -13.57 6.69
C VAL A 292 8.53 -14.05 8.06
N HIS A 293 7.78 -14.95 8.68
CA HIS A 293 8.10 -15.46 10.03
C HIS A 293 9.39 -16.28 10.06
N ASP A 294 9.69 -17.01 8.98
CA ASP A 294 10.91 -17.83 8.88
C ASP A 294 12.17 -17.01 8.58
N ASN A 295 12.02 -15.84 7.94
CA ASN A 295 13.15 -15.07 7.39
C ASN A 295 13.30 -13.65 7.96
N SER A 296 12.49 -13.27 8.95
CA SER A 296 12.56 -11.94 9.56
C SER A 296 12.07 -11.94 11.01
N ASN A 297 12.20 -10.81 11.68
CA ASN A 297 11.57 -10.53 12.99
C ASN A 297 10.29 -9.69 12.84
N MET A 298 9.79 -9.52 11.62
CA MET A 298 8.63 -8.67 11.34
C MET A 298 7.34 -9.39 11.70
N HIS A 299 6.39 -8.63 12.24
CA HIS A 299 5.01 -9.05 12.40
C HIS A 299 4.23 -8.84 11.10
N THR A 300 3.31 -9.74 10.78
CA THR A 300 2.53 -9.68 9.54
C THR A 300 1.22 -8.93 9.74
N PHE A 301 0.98 -7.91 8.90
CA PHE A 301 -0.24 -7.11 8.88
C PHE A 301 -0.94 -7.28 7.53
N LEU A 302 -2.20 -7.72 7.52
CA LEU A 302 -3.06 -7.58 6.34
C LEU A 302 -4.00 -6.37 6.47
N HIS A 303 -3.88 -5.42 5.55
CA HIS A 303 -4.99 -4.50 5.31
C HIS A 303 -6.02 -5.11 4.37
N SER A 304 -7.28 -4.98 4.73
CA SER A 304 -8.43 -5.21 3.86
C SER A 304 -9.53 -4.20 4.17
N CYS A 305 -10.08 -3.57 3.14
CA CYS A 305 -11.35 -2.85 3.24
C CYS A 305 -12.54 -3.80 3.45
N GLY A 306 -13.66 -3.21 3.90
CA GLY A 306 -14.95 -3.88 4.05
C GLY A 306 -15.01 -4.93 5.18
N SER A 307 -16.14 -5.63 5.26
CA SER A 307 -16.42 -6.60 6.32
C SER A 307 -15.83 -7.98 6.01
N ILE A 308 -14.70 -8.29 6.65
CA ILE A 308 -13.98 -9.57 6.53
C ILE A 308 -14.23 -10.56 7.67
N SER A 309 -15.20 -10.30 8.55
CA SER A 309 -15.45 -11.10 9.76
C SER A 309 -15.58 -12.61 9.50
N MET A 310 -16.16 -13.00 8.37
CA MET A 310 -16.35 -14.40 7.98
C MET A 310 -15.07 -15.10 7.52
N VAL A 311 -14.07 -14.36 7.02
CA VAL A 311 -12.79 -14.93 6.57
C VAL A 311 -11.67 -14.74 7.60
N LEU A 312 -11.89 -13.92 8.63
CA LEU A 312 -10.92 -13.64 9.69
C LEU A 312 -10.34 -14.90 10.36
N PRO A 313 -11.10 -15.97 10.65
CA PRO A 313 -10.52 -17.20 11.19
C PRO A 313 -9.45 -17.83 10.29
N HIS A 314 -9.63 -17.74 8.97
CA HIS A 314 -8.63 -18.24 8.01
C HIS A 314 -7.43 -17.31 7.87
N LEU A 315 -7.62 -16.00 8.05
CA LEU A 315 -6.51 -15.04 8.04
C LEU A 315 -5.59 -15.23 9.25
N ILE A 316 -6.18 -15.39 10.44
CA ILE A 316 -5.44 -15.73 11.67
C ILE A 316 -4.68 -17.04 11.49
N ASP A 317 -5.33 -18.07 10.96
CA ASP A 317 -4.71 -19.38 10.70
C ASP A 317 -3.62 -19.33 9.62
N ALA A 318 -3.71 -18.40 8.66
CA ALA A 318 -2.67 -18.18 7.66
C ALA A 318 -1.40 -17.55 8.26
N GLY A 319 -1.52 -16.89 9.41
CA GLY A 319 -0.41 -16.31 10.15
C GLY A 319 -0.47 -14.79 10.31
N PHE A 320 -1.51 -14.11 9.81
CA PHE A 320 -1.65 -12.67 10.02
C PHE A 320 -1.86 -12.33 11.50
N GLU A 321 -1.12 -11.34 11.98
CA GLU A 321 -1.12 -10.90 13.38
C GLU A 321 -1.83 -9.55 13.59
N ILE A 322 -1.97 -8.77 12.52
CA ILE A 322 -2.56 -7.42 12.48
C ILE A 322 -3.52 -7.32 11.31
#